data_AF-H5X298-F1
#
_entry.id   AF-H5X298-F1
#
_cell.length_a   1.000
_cell.length_b   1.000
_cell.length_c   1.000
_cell.angle_alpha   90.00
_cell.angle_beta   90.00
_cell.angle_gamma   90.00
#
_symmetry.space_group_name_H-M   'P 1'
#
loop_
_entity.id
_entity.type
_entity.pdbx_description
1 polymer ?
#
loop_
_entity_poly.entity_id
_entity_poly.type
_entity_poly.pdbx_seq_one_letter_code
_entity_poly.pdbx_strand_id
1 'polypeptide(L)'
;MARKRFLVRFQVSADSLTWLVVRDGDVLERYCRKRDAIGRAARLARADPPAALVVERMDGTVQASRRYGPGSSEEPGPRGADREPGSTV
;
A
#
# COMPACT_ATOMS: atom_id res chain seq x y z
N MET A 1 1.72 13.56 15.76
CA MET A 1 0.67 13.40 14.72
C MET A 1 0.47 11.91 14.49
N ALA A 2 -0.76 11.38 14.68
CA ALA A 2 -1.04 9.96 14.50
C ALA A 2 -1.02 9.59 13.01
N ARG A 3 -0.37 8.47 12.66
CA ARG A 3 -0.25 7.98 11.28
C ARG A 3 -1.58 7.39 10.84
N LYS A 4 -2.19 7.94 9.78
CA LYS A 4 -3.48 7.44 9.24
C LYS A 4 -3.29 6.06 8.62
N ARG A 5 -4.14 5.10 8.99
CA ARG A 5 -4.07 3.72 8.50
C ARG A 5 -5.23 3.44 7.56
N PHE A 6 -4.90 3.11 6.33
CA PHE A 6 -5.82 2.65 5.30
C PHE A 6 -5.68 1.13 5.16
N LEU A 7 -6.80 0.43 5.17
CA LEU A 7 -6.89 -1.01 5.06
C LEU A 7 -7.82 -1.36 3.91
N VAL A 8 -7.36 -2.20 3.00
CA VAL A 8 -8.20 -2.79 1.95
C VAL A 8 -8.54 -4.20 2.39
N ARG A 9 -9.75 -4.38 2.92
CA ARG A 9 -10.23 -5.69 3.38
C ARG A 9 -11.24 -6.27 2.42
N PHE A 10 -11.24 -7.59 2.32
CA PHE A 10 -12.31 -8.31 1.66
C PHE A 10 -13.42 -8.57 2.66
N GLN A 11 -14.67 -8.31 2.26
CA GLN A 11 -15.84 -8.67 3.03
C GLN A 11 -16.76 -9.54 2.17
N VAL A 12 -17.03 -10.74 2.67
CA VAL A 12 -18.10 -11.61 2.17
C VAL A 12 -19.39 -11.17 2.88
N SER A 13 -20.37 -10.72 2.11
CA SER A 13 -21.76 -10.59 2.57
C SER A 13 -22.59 -11.69 1.91
N ALA A 14 -23.73 -12.06 2.50
CA ALA A 14 -24.55 -13.19 2.09
C ALA A 14 -24.82 -13.25 0.56
N ASP A 15 -24.91 -12.08 -0.09
CA ASP A 15 -25.23 -11.97 -1.52
C ASP A 15 -24.10 -11.38 -2.37
N SER A 16 -22.97 -10.96 -1.79
CA SER A 16 -21.96 -10.19 -2.54
C SER A 16 -20.56 -10.24 -1.94
N LEU A 17 -19.58 -10.38 -2.84
CA LEU A 17 -18.16 -10.27 -2.56
C LEU A 17 -17.73 -8.81 -2.76
N THR A 18 -17.30 -8.13 -1.71
CA THR A 18 -16.99 -6.70 -1.79
C THR A 18 -15.65 -6.38 -1.13
N TRP A 19 -14.90 -5.51 -1.79
CA TRP A 19 -13.66 -4.93 -1.28
C TRP A 19 -13.96 -3.61 -0.59
N LEU A 20 -13.54 -3.48 0.66
CA LEU A 20 -13.79 -2.30 1.48
C LEU A 20 -12.48 -1.52 1.65
N VAL A 21 -12.57 -0.21 1.50
CA VAL A 21 -11.52 0.72 1.88
C VAL A 21 -11.87 1.25 3.26
N VAL A 22 -11.10 0.82 4.25
CA VAL A 22 -11.26 1.17 5.66
C VAL A 22 -10.17 2.18 6.03
N ARG A 23 -10.51 3.20 6.81
CA ARG A 23 -9.56 4.15 7.39
C ARG A 23 -9.78 4.20 8.89
N ASP A 24 -8.76 3.85 9.66
CA ASP A 24 -8.78 3.90 11.13
C ASP A 24 -9.95 3.12 11.79
N GLY A 25 -10.54 2.16 11.08
CA GLY A 25 -11.71 1.39 11.52
C GLY A 25 -13.01 1.76 10.80
N ASP A 26 -13.08 2.93 10.17
CA ASP A 26 -14.25 3.39 9.42
C ASP A 26 -14.22 2.92 7.96
N VAL A 27 -15.28 2.28 7.50
CA VAL A 27 -15.47 1.92 6.09
C VAL A 27 -15.78 3.20 5.30
N LEU A 28 -14.83 3.65 4.48
CA LEU A 28 -15.01 4.82 3.62
C LEU A 28 -15.81 4.46 2.37
N GLU A 29 -15.37 3.44 1.64
CA GLU A 29 -15.88 3.12 0.31
C GLU A 29 -15.89 1.60 0.06
N ARG A 30 -16.77 1.18 -0.86
CA ARG A 30 -16.99 -0.22 -1.23
C ARG A 30 -16.80 -0.42 -2.72
N TYR A 31 -16.17 -1.52 -3.12
CA TYR A 31 -15.80 -1.80 -4.49
C TYR A 31 -16.04 -3.26 -4.85
N CYS A 32 -16.54 -3.53 -6.05
CA CYS A 32 -16.67 -4.90 -6.56
C CYS A 32 -15.31 -5.49 -6.95
N ARG A 33 -14.34 -4.64 -7.33
CA ARG A 33 -13.01 -5.06 -7.80
C ARG A 33 -11.91 -4.66 -6.81
N LYS A 34 -11.02 -5.61 -6.55
CA LYS A 34 -9.84 -5.41 -5.69
C LYS A 34 -8.96 -4.26 -6.16
N ARG A 35 -8.71 -4.19 -7.48
CA ARG A 35 -7.79 -3.20 -8.08
C ARG A 35 -8.26 -1.77 -7.84
N ASP A 36 -9.56 -1.52 -7.97
CA ASP A 36 -10.16 -0.21 -7.73
C ASP A 36 -10.07 0.20 -6.26
N ALA A 37 -10.36 -0.73 -5.33
CA ALA A 37 -10.18 -0.49 -3.89
C ALA A 37 -8.73 -0.13 -3.53
N ILE A 38 -7.75 -0.87 -4.06
CA ILE A 38 -6.32 -0.59 -3.86
C ILE A 38 -5.94 0.78 -4.43
N GLY A 39 -6.37 1.08 -5.66
CA GLY A 39 -6.07 2.35 -6.32
C GLY A 39 -6.61 3.53 -5.53
N ARG A 40 -7.85 3.43 -5.03
CA ARG A 40 -8.46 4.45 -4.18
C ARG A 40 -7.73 4.62 -2.86
N ALA A 41 -7.48 3.52 -2.14
CA ALA A 41 -6.80 3.55 -0.86
C ALA A 41 -5.37 4.12 -0.96
N ALA A 42 -4.64 3.78 -2.03
CA ALA A 42 -3.33 4.35 -2.32
C ALA A 42 -3.40 5.85 -2.63
N ARG A 43 -4.42 6.30 -3.38
CA ARG A 43 -4.63 7.72 -3.67
C ARG A 43 -4.91 8.52 -2.39
N LEU A 44 -5.75 7.99 -1.50
CA LEU A 44 -6.05 8.62 -0.20
C LEU A 44 -4.81 8.68 0.70
N ALA A 45 -4.05 7.59 0.79
CA ALA A 45 -2.83 7.53 1.59
C ALA A 45 -1.72 8.47 1.07
N ARG A 46 -1.66 8.70 -0.25
CA ARG A 46 -0.73 9.67 -0.85
C ARG A 46 -1.14 11.12 -0.63
N ALA A 47 -2.44 11.40 -0.64
CA ALA A 47 -2.96 12.76 -0.48
C ALA A 47 -2.82 13.30 0.94
N ASP A 48 -2.72 12.41 1.94
CA ASP A 48 -2.69 12.78 3.35
C ASP A 48 -1.57 12.04 4.12
N PRO A 49 -0.30 12.40 3.88
CA PRO A 49 0.82 11.89 4.67
C PRO A 49 0.85 12.54 6.08
N PRO A 50 1.28 11.82 7.14
CA PRO A 50 1.82 10.45 7.14
C PRO A 50 0.73 9.38 7.18
N ALA A 51 0.80 8.44 6.22
CA ALA A 51 -0.16 7.35 6.08
C ALA A 51 0.50 5.98 5.91
N ALA A 52 -0.28 4.93 6.12
CA ALA A 52 0.06 3.56 5.80
C ALA A 52 -1.13 2.90 5.09
N LEU A 53 -0.85 2.12 4.06
CA LEU A 53 -1.80 1.30 3.32
C LEU A 53 -1.48 -0.17 3.60
N VAL A 54 -2.48 -0.93 4.02
CA VAL A 54 -2.40 -2.39 4.17
C VAL A 54 -3.44 -3.00 3.24
N VAL A 55 -3.04 -3.99 2.46
CA VAL A 55 -3.91 -4.71 1.53
C VAL A 55 -4.01 -6.14 2.03
N GLU A 56 -5.22 -6.58 2.34
CA GLU A 56 -5.49 -7.96 2.76
C GLU A 56 -5.92 -8.83 1.57
N ARG A 57 -5.75 -10.14 1.74
CA ARG A 57 -6.33 -11.17 0.87
C ARG A 57 -7.76 -11.47 1.33
N MET A 58 -8.42 -12.34 0.57
CA MET A 58 -9.75 -12.83 0.93
C MET A 58 -9.72 -13.63 2.25
N ASP A 59 -8.60 -14.31 2.51
CA ASP A 59 -8.36 -15.11 3.73
C ASP A 59 -7.93 -14.27 4.95
N GLY A 60 -8.03 -12.94 4.89
CA GLY A 60 -7.60 -12.04 5.97
C GLY A 60 -6.09 -11.89 6.12
N THR A 61 -5.28 -12.57 5.30
CA THR A 61 -3.82 -12.44 5.33
C THR A 61 -3.36 -11.13 4.68
N VAL A 62 -2.35 -10.48 5.25
CA VAL A 62 -1.76 -9.28 4.64
C VAL A 62 -1.03 -9.66 3.37
N GLN A 63 -1.51 -9.18 2.23
CA GLN A 63 -0.86 -9.37 0.94
C GLN A 63 0.28 -8.38 0.73
N ALA A 64 0.04 -7.12 1.07
CA ALA A 64 0.99 -6.04 0.84
C ALA A 64 0.79 -4.93 1.86
N SER A 65 1.88 -4.24 2.22
CA SER A 65 1.82 -3.01 3.00
C SER A 65 2.69 -1.94 2.35
N ARG A 66 2.22 -0.70 2.34
CA ARG A 66 2.94 0.47 1.85
C ARG A 66 2.84 1.61 2.84
N ARG A 67 3.90 2.40 2.92
CA ARG A 67 4.04 3.52 3.83
C ARG A 67 4.20 4.79 3.00
N TYR A 68 3.45 5.83 3.33
CA TYR A 68 3.47 7.13 2.66
C TYR A 68 3.80 8.22 3.68
N GLY A 69 4.75 9.11 3.37
CA GLY A 69 5.22 10.20 4.25
C GLY A 69 6.72 10.13 4.59
N PRO A 70 7.26 11.16 5.28
CA PRO A 70 8.68 11.24 5.60
C PRO A 70 9.08 10.10 6.55
N GLY A 71 10.02 9.28 6.10
CA GLY A 71 10.38 7.99 6.71
C GLY A 71 10.15 6.79 5.78
N SER A 72 9.62 6.98 4.57
CA SER A 72 9.83 6.05 3.45
C SER A 72 11.27 6.24 2.94
N SER A 73 12.25 5.83 3.75
CA SER A 73 13.57 5.51 3.23
C SER A 73 13.39 4.25 2.39
N GLU A 74 12.94 4.43 1.16
CA GLU A 74 13.39 3.56 0.08
C GLU A 74 14.88 3.88 -0.01
N GLU A 75 15.68 3.14 0.75
CA GLU A 75 17.12 3.11 0.54
C GLU A 75 17.28 2.61 -0.91
N PRO A 76 17.75 3.44 -1.86
CA PRO A 76 18.12 2.91 -3.16
C PRO A 76 19.29 1.96 -2.87
N GLY A 77 19.03 0.66 -2.97
CA GLY A 77 20.06 -0.38 -2.81
C GLY A 77 21.32 0.00 -3.61
N PRO A 78 22.52 -0.36 -3.14
CA PRO A 78 23.78 0.21 -3.61
C PRO A 78 23.88 0.06 -5.13
N ARG A 79 23.74 1.19 -5.83
CA ARG A 79 24.02 1.26 -7.26
C ARG A 79 25.51 0.98 -7.42
N GLY A 80 25.81 -0.17 -8.02
CA GLY A 80 27.14 -0.74 -8.14
C GLY A 80 28.21 0.31 -8.41
N ALA A 81 29.08 0.49 -7.43
CA ALA A 81 30.44 0.92 -7.68
C ALA A 81 31.21 -0.32 -8.13
N ASP A 82 31.06 -0.71 -9.39
CA ASP A 82 32.11 -1.47 -10.06
C ASP A 82 32.62 -0.59 -11.20
N ARG A 83 33.72 0.07 -10.87
CA ARG A 83 34.55 0.86 -11.76
C ARG A 83 35.33 -0.14 -12.57
N GLU A 84 34.93 -0.39 -13.82
CA GLU A 84 35.73 -1.19 -14.74
C GLU A 84 37.15 -0.58 -14.81
N PRO A 85 38.21 -1.40 -14.63
CA PRO A 85 39.58 -0.91 -14.58
C PRO A 85 40.02 -0.48 -15.97
N GLY A 86 40.66 0.68 -16.04
CA GLY A 86 41.46 1.03 -17.20
C GLY A 86 42.50 -0.05 -17.43
N SER A 87 42.42 -0.74 -18.56
CA SER A 87 43.51 -1.53 -19.08
C SER A 87 44.01 -0.84 -20.33
N THR A 88 45.06 -0.05 -20.12
CA THR A 88 46.02 0.31 -21.16
C THR A 88 46.71 -0.98 -21.62
N VAL A 89 46.84 -1.19 -22.93
CA VAL A 89 48.00 -1.73 -23.66
C VAL A 89 47.80 -1.35 -25.12
#